data_AF-A0A1H9DWI5-F1
#
_entry.id   AF-A0A1H9DWI5-F1
#
_cell.length_a   1.000
_cell.length_b   1.000
_cell.length_c   1.000
_cell.angle_alpha   90.00
_cell.angle_beta   90.00
_cell.angle_gamma   90.00
#
_symmetry.space_group_name_H-M   'P 1'
#
loop_
_entity.id
_entity.type
_entity.pdbx_description
1 polymer ?
#
loop_
_entity_poly.entity_id
_entity_poly.type
_entity_poly.pdbx_seq_one_letter_code
_entity_poly.pdbx_strand_id
1 'polypeptide(L)'
;MRKTSRIIIIAMLMLTFFAIPVRAATTSFTLTVTKDGQNQDPKSKRTEKAGGANWENKFYVTNDTFTGIGTMIVTSINLKDSRIASNSKVLNLSTKGVRDSKGTEYKTTAPSNQYYYLKAVYGSGLSKSLNATGRYTP
;
A
#
# COMPACT_ATOMS: atom_id res chain seq x y z
N MET A 1 54.10 18.09 23.19
CA MET A 1 53.11 17.54 22.23
C MET A 1 52.00 16.79 22.98
N ARG A 2 50.92 17.46 23.39
CA ARG A 2 49.75 16.84 24.07
C ARG A 2 48.48 17.67 23.84
N LYS A 3 48.14 18.01 22.59
CA LYS A 3 46.90 18.76 22.30
C LYS A 3 46.15 18.29 21.04
N THR A 4 46.77 17.47 20.19
CA THR A 4 46.18 16.99 18.93
C THR A 4 45.31 15.74 19.09
N SER A 5 45.48 14.95 20.16
CA SER A 5 44.73 13.68 20.33
C SER A 5 43.27 13.86 20.76
N ARG A 6 42.86 15.02 21.30
CA ARG A 6 41.48 15.25 21.76
C ARG A 6 40.55 15.74 20.64
N ILE A 7 41.09 16.37 19.60
CA ILE A 7 40.30 16.93 18.49
C ILE A 7 39.86 15.81 17.52
N ILE A 8 40.64 14.74 17.38
CA ILE A 8 40.32 13.61 16.50
C ILE A 8 39.14 12.79 17.05
N ILE A 9 39.01 12.65 18.37
CA ILE A 9 37.92 11.90 19.01
C ILE A 9 36.57 12.63 18.87
N ILE A 10 36.57 13.97 18.87
CA ILE A 10 35.36 14.77 18.67
C ILE A 10 34.93 14.78 17.20
N ALA A 11 35.89 14.75 16.26
CA ALA A 11 35.59 14.67 14.82
C ALA A 11 35.05 13.30 14.39
N MET A 12 35.41 12.20 15.07
CA MET A 12 34.87 10.86 14.79
C MET A 12 33.46 10.63 15.34
N LEU A 13 32.98 11.46 16.28
CA LEU A 13 31.65 11.31 16.89
C LEU A 13 30.52 11.96 16.06
N MET A 14 30.84 12.73 15.01
CA MET A 14 29.85 13.43 14.17
C MET A 14 29.31 12.61 12.98
N LEU A 15 29.70 11.34 12.85
CA LEU A 15 29.18 10.42 11.82
C LEU A 15 27.90 9.69 12.23
N THR A 16 27.19 10.17 13.26
CA THR A 16 25.96 9.53 13.72
C THR A 16 24.77 9.91 12.85
N PHE A 17 24.45 8.99 11.94
CA PHE A 17 23.10 8.68 11.45
C PHE A 17 22.25 9.86 10.95
N PHE A 18 22.42 10.20 9.67
CA PHE A 18 21.27 10.65 8.89
C PHE A 18 20.29 9.48 8.77
N ALA A 19 19.43 9.29 9.77
CA ALA A 19 18.27 8.42 9.64
C ALA A 19 17.34 9.08 8.61
N ILE A 20 17.52 8.76 7.33
CA ILE A 20 16.55 9.12 6.30
C ILE A 20 15.23 8.49 6.75
N PRO A 21 14.17 9.27 7.02
CA PRO A 21 12.89 8.71 7.41
C PRO A 21 12.36 7.88 6.23
N VAL A 22 12.51 6.55 6.30
CA VAL A 22 11.99 5.62 5.29
C VAL A 22 10.47 5.62 5.42
N ARG A 23 9.75 6.35 4.57
CA ARG A 23 8.29 6.28 4.56
C ARG A 23 7.83 4.99 3.88
N ALA A 24 6.68 4.48 4.29
CA ALA A 24 6.07 3.33 3.61
C ALA A 24 5.80 3.66 2.13
N ALA A 25 6.24 2.78 1.24
CA ALA A 25 6.11 2.99 -0.19
C ALA A 25 4.63 3.03 -0.57
N THR A 26 4.26 4.04 -1.37
CA THR A 26 2.89 4.25 -1.82
C THR A 26 2.89 4.38 -3.34
N THR A 27 2.10 3.56 -4.02
CA THR A 27 1.89 3.68 -5.47
C THR A 27 0.53 4.27 -5.78
N SER A 28 0.42 4.86 -6.97
CA SER A 28 -0.89 5.07 -7.58
C SER A 28 -1.42 3.77 -8.20
N PHE A 29 -2.72 3.53 -8.09
CA PHE A 29 -3.41 2.45 -8.79
C PHE A 29 -4.41 3.01 -9.80
N THR A 30 -4.70 2.19 -10.81
CA THR A 30 -5.83 2.33 -11.73
C THR A 30 -6.38 0.93 -11.88
N LEU A 31 -7.65 0.75 -11.52
CA LEU A 31 -8.29 -0.55 -11.46
C LEU A 31 -9.62 -0.48 -12.19
N THR A 32 -9.88 -1.48 -13.01
CA THR A 32 -11.13 -1.66 -13.76
C THR A 32 -11.70 -3.01 -13.37
N VAL A 33 -12.91 -3.05 -12.82
CA VAL A 33 -13.62 -4.30 -12.56
C VAL A 33 -15.01 -4.26 -13.17
N THR A 34 -15.44 -5.39 -13.70
CA THR A 34 -16.74 -5.54 -14.36
C THR A 34 -17.56 -6.61 -13.65
N LYS A 35 -18.89 -6.47 -13.72
CA LYS A 35 -19.81 -7.38 -13.03
C LYS A 35 -19.68 -8.83 -13.48
N ASP A 36 -19.35 -9.04 -14.75
CA ASP A 36 -19.16 -10.35 -15.39
C ASP A 36 -17.69 -10.77 -15.51
N GLY A 37 -16.74 -9.91 -15.13
CA GLY A 37 -15.32 -10.14 -15.22
C GLY A 37 -14.72 -9.99 -16.63
N GLN A 38 -15.49 -9.57 -17.63
CA GLN A 38 -14.99 -9.32 -18.99
C GLN A 38 -14.18 -8.02 -19.04
N ASN A 39 -13.02 -8.02 -19.71
CA ASN A 39 -12.14 -6.87 -19.90
C ASN A 39 -11.74 -6.13 -18.61
N GLN A 40 -11.69 -6.83 -17.47
CA GLN A 40 -11.26 -6.24 -16.20
C GLN A 40 -9.73 -6.18 -16.09
N ASP A 41 -9.23 -5.12 -15.45
CA ASP A 41 -7.86 -5.00 -14.97
C ASP A 41 -7.88 -4.88 -13.44
N PRO A 42 -7.90 -6.03 -12.72
CA PRO A 42 -8.17 -6.06 -11.30
C PRO A 42 -6.91 -5.89 -10.46
N LYS A 43 -5.72 -5.71 -11.05
CA LYS A 43 -4.47 -5.65 -10.28
C LYS A 43 -3.75 -4.34 -10.51
N SER A 44 -3.41 -3.68 -9.41
CA SER A 44 -2.59 -2.47 -9.43
C SER A 44 -1.12 -2.78 -9.77
N LYS A 45 -0.30 -1.74 -9.88
CA LYS A 45 1.16 -1.88 -9.90
C LYS A 45 1.67 -2.44 -8.58
N ARG A 46 2.77 -3.19 -8.65
CA ARG A 46 3.44 -3.73 -7.46
C ARG A 46 4.00 -2.61 -6.57
N THR A 47 3.90 -2.78 -5.26
CA THR A 47 4.47 -1.87 -4.26
C THR A 47 5.18 -2.66 -3.18
N GLU A 48 6.33 -2.16 -2.72
CA GLU A 48 7.11 -2.82 -1.67
C GLU A 48 6.55 -2.53 -0.28
N LYS A 49 6.43 -3.56 0.55
CA LYS A 49 6.02 -3.41 1.94
C LYS A 49 7.16 -2.89 2.80
N ALA A 50 6.88 -1.82 3.55
CA ALA A 50 7.85 -1.17 4.42
C ALA A 50 8.43 -2.13 5.47
N GLY A 51 9.70 -1.95 5.82
CA GLY A 51 10.38 -2.65 6.91
C GLY A 51 10.70 -1.74 8.10
N GLY A 52 11.36 -2.33 9.10
CA GLY A 52 11.89 -1.60 10.26
C GLY A 52 10.81 -0.86 11.06
N ALA A 53 11.11 0.35 11.49
CA ALA A 53 10.22 1.19 12.31
C ALA A 53 8.91 1.61 11.61
N ASN A 54 8.81 1.41 10.29
CA ASN A 54 7.62 1.78 9.51
C ASN A 54 6.83 0.55 9.04
N TRP A 55 7.23 -0.65 9.48
CA TRP A 55 6.47 -1.85 9.19
C TRP A 55 5.20 -1.87 10.04
N GLU A 56 4.09 -2.19 9.39
CA GLU A 56 2.81 -2.51 10.03
C GLU A 56 2.20 -3.71 9.31
N ASN A 57 1.51 -4.60 10.03
CA ASN A 57 0.80 -5.71 9.40
C ASN A 57 -0.57 -5.31 8.80
N LYS A 58 -0.60 -4.18 8.09
CA LYS A 58 -1.79 -3.58 7.47
C LYS A 58 -1.46 -3.03 6.10
N PHE A 59 -2.48 -2.91 5.26
CA PHE A 59 -2.42 -2.10 4.05
C PHE A 59 -3.40 -0.93 4.14
N TYR A 60 -3.13 0.11 3.35
CA TYR A 60 -3.94 1.31 3.25
C TYR A 60 -4.30 1.57 1.80
N VAL A 61 -5.51 2.08 1.60
CA VAL A 61 -6.02 2.45 0.29
C VAL A 61 -6.82 3.74 0.38
N THR A 62 -6.68 4.60 -0.62
CA THR A 62 -7.45 5.82 -0.78
C THR A 62 -7.94 5.88 -2.21
N ASN A 63 -9.25 6.06 -2.41
CA ASN A 63 -9.85 6.28 -3.73
C ASN A 63 -9.85 7.78 -4.05
N ASP A 64 -9.22 8.18 -5.16
CA ASP A 64 -9.09 9.57 -5.57
C ASP A 64 -10.02 9.95 -6.73
N THR A 65 -10.29 9.06 -7.68
CA THR A 65 -11.31 9.27 -8.72
C THR A 65 -11.95 7.95 -9.10
N PHE A 66 -13.19 8.00 -9.57
CA PHE A 66 -13.90 6.80 -9.98
C PHE A 66 -14.97 7.10 -11.02
N THR A 67 -15.33 6.07 -11.77
CA THR A 67 -16.48 6.09 -12.70
C THR A 67 -17.36 4.89 -12.43
N GLY A 68 -18.67 5.10 -12.47
CA GLY A 68 -19.67 4.09 -12.13
C GLY A 68 -20.07 4.14 -10.66
N ILE A 69 -21.26 3.62 -10.36
CA ILE A 69 -21.87 3.63 -9.03
C ILE A 69 -21.90 2.20 -8.50
N GLY A 70 -21.15 1.96 -7.43
CA GLY A 70 -21.04 0.63 -6.83
C GLY A 70 -19.91 0.54 -5.81
N THR A 71 -19.47 -0.69 -5.58
CA THR A 71 -18.40 -1.05 -4.66
C THR A 71 -17.37 -1.94 -5.34
N MET A 72 -16.09 -1.67 -5.08
CA MET A 72 -15.02 -2.62 -5.36
C MET A 72 -14.59 -3.25 -4.04
N ILE A 73 -14.40 -4.56 -4.04
CA ILE A 73 -13.80 -5.26 -2.90
C ILE A 73 -12.32 -5.41 -3.20
N VAL A 74 -11.47 -4.82 -2.37
CA VAL A 74 -10.02 -4.82 -2.56
C VAL A 74 -9.30 -5.63 -1.50
N THR A 75 -8.21 -6.26 -1.91
CA THR A 75 -7.36 -7.10 -1.08
C THR A 75 -5.90 -6.87 -1.46
N SER A 76 -5.04 -6.68 -0.49
CA SER A 76 -3.59 -6.70 -0.69
C SER A 76 -3.10 -8.15 -0.76
N ILE A 77 -2.40 -8.51 -1.83
CA ILE A 77 -1.94 -9.89 -2.06
C ILE A 77 -0.46 -9.94 -2.42
N ASN A 78 0.20 -11.03 -2.02
CA ASN A 78 1.50 -11.41 -2.53
C ASN A 78 1.32 -12.45 -3.65
N LEU A 79 2.01 -12.28 -4.79
CA LEU A 79 1.90 -13.23 -5.91
C LEU A 79 2.81 -14.45 -5.77
N LYS A 80 3.85 -14.38 -4.92
CA LYS A 80 4.77 -15.49 -4.67
C LYS A 80 4.24 -16.47 -3.62
N ASP A 81 3.49 -15.97 -2.63
CA ASP A 81 2.84 -16.79 -1.61
C ASP A 81 1.36 -16.37 -1.44
N SER A 82 0.47 -17.22 -1.94
CA SER A 82 -0.99 -17.00 -1.93
C SER A 82 -1.61 -16.99 -0.53
N ARG A 83 -0.89 -17.47 0.49
CA ARG A 83 -1.33 -17.44 1.90
C ARG A 83 -1.18 -16.05 2.52
N ILE A 84 -0.38 -15.19 1.89
CA ILE A 84 -0.13 -13.83 2.36
C ILE A 84 -1.10 -12.89 1.63
N ALA A 85 -2.27 -12.73 2.26
CA ALA A 85 -3.33 -11.86 1.77
C ALA A 85 -3.97 -11.10 2.92
N SER A 86 -4.53 -9.94 2.60
CA SER A 86 -5.27 -9.16 3.58
C SER A 86 -6.70 -9.61 3.79
N ASN A 87 -7.31 -9.11 4.86
CA ASN A 87 -8.76 -8.98 4.90
C ASN A 87 -9.23 -8.09 3.74
N SER A 88 -10.48 -8.30 3.33
CA SER A 88 -11.07 -7.51 2.25
C SER A 88 -11.50 -6.14 2.77
N LYS A 89 -11.26 -5.11 1.96
CA LYS A 89 -11.76 -3.75 2.18
C LYS A 89 -12.75 -3.39 1.09
N VAL A 90 -13.87 -2.78 1.47
CA VAL A 90 -14.84 -2.25 0.51
C VAL A 90 -14.45 -0.81 0.17
N LEU A 91 -14.25 -0.54 -1.12
CA LEU A 91 -14.17 0.80 -1.67
C LEU A 91 -15.53 1.19 -2.23
N ASN A 92 -16.16 2.20 -1.64
CA ASN A 92 -17.40 2.74 -2.13
C ASN A 92 -17.13 3.79 -3.23
N LEU A 93 -17.60 3.53 -4.45
CA LEU A 93 -17.46 4.42 -5.61
C LEU A 93 -18.66 5.37 -5.70
N SER A 94 -18.94 6.02 -4.59
CA SER A 94 -19.82 7.18 -4.50
C SER A 94 -19.17 8.31 -3.69
N THR A 95 -18.05 8.03 -3.03
CA THR A 95 -17.40 8.95 -2.10
C THR A 95 -15.91 9.05 -2.43
N LYS A 96 -15.48 10.21 -2.90
CA LYS A 96 -14.08 10.48 -3.23
C LYS A 96 -13.28 10.82 -1.98
N GLY A 97 -12.00 10.44 -1.96
CA GLY A 97 -11.03 10.91 -0.97
C GLY A 97 -11.15 10.24 0.40
N VAL A 98 -12.00 9.24 0.54
CA VAL A 98 -12.11 8.46 1.78
C VAL A 98 -10.86 7.59 1.90
N ARG A 99 -9.89 8.09 2.68
CA ARG A 99 -8.71 7.32 3.06
C ARG A 99 -9.09 6.32 4.14
N ASP A 100 -8.63 5.08 3.97
CA ASP A 100 -8.62 4.14 5.09
C ASP A 100 -7.62 4.63 6.14
N SER A 101 -8.09 5.27 7.22
CA SER A 101 -7.22 5.77 8.28
C SER A 101 -6.81 4.69 9.28
N LYS A 102 -7.61 3.62 9.42
CA LYS A 102 -7.35 2.51 10.35
C LYS A 102 -6.46 1.43 9.73
N GLY A 103 -6.40 1.40 8.40
CA GLY A 103 -5.78 0.34 7.63
C GLY A 103 -6.59 -0.95 7.71
N THR A 104 -6.26 -1.88 6.82
CA THR A 104 -6.88 -3.21 6.78
C THR A 104 -5.81 -4.26 7.02
N GLU A 105 -6.05 -5.14 8.00
CA GLU A 105 -5.06 -6.10 8.48
C GLU A 105 -4.79 -7.23 7.49
N TYR A 106 -3.57 -7.76 7.54
CA TYR A 106 -3.25 -9.01 6.89
C TYR A 106 -3.78 -10.21 7.69
N LYS A 107 -4.27 -11.24 6.99
CA LYS A 107 -4.75 -12.49 7.63
C LYS A 107 -3.61 -13.25 8.30
N THR A 108 -2.40 -13.03 7.81
CA THR A 108 -1.15 -13.58 8.30
C THR A 108 -0.12 -12.45 8.38
N THR A 109 1.07 -12.71 8.92
CA THR A 109 2.16 -11.72 8.90
C THR A 109 2.61 -11.50 7.46
N ALA A 110 2.48 -10.27 6.96
CA ALA A 110 3.01 -9.84 5.67
C ALA A 110 4.47 -9.42 5.81
N PRO A 111 5.43 -10.17 5.22
CA PRO A 111 6.85 -9.84 5.30
C PRO A 111 7.15 -8.49 4.67
N SER A 112 8.06 -7.75 5.31
CA SER A 112 8.66 -6.54 4.73
C SER A 112 9.55 -6.86 3.53
N ASN A 113 9.88 -5.82 2.75
CA ASN A 113 10.77 -5.89 1.59
C ASN A 113 10.31 -6.88 0.51
N GLN A 114 9.00 -7.14 0.47
CA GLN A 114 8.34 -7.93 -0.56
C GLN A 114 7.33 -7.07 -1.31
N TYR A 115 7.06 -7.46 -2.56
CA TYR A 115 6.12 -6.75 -3.42
C TYR A 115 4.71 -7.31 -3.30
N TYR A 116 3.78 -6.39 -3.10
CA TYR A 116 2.35 -6.65 -3.00
C TYR A 116 1.59 -5.91 -4.08
N TYR A 117 0.40 -6.42 -4.36
CA TYR A 117 -0.53 -5.86 -5.34
C TYR A 117 -1.86 -5.62 -4.64
N LEU A 118 -2.45 -4.46 -4.85
CA LEU A 118 -3.87 -4.27 -4.60
C LEU A 118 -4.62 -5.01 -5.72
N LYS A 119 -5.36 -6.05 -5.34
CA LYS A 119 -6.32 -6.75 -6.19
C LYS A 119 -7.72 -6.22 -5.89
N ALA A 120 -8.51 -5.94 -6.91
CA ALA A 120 -9.92 -5.62 -6.82
C ALA A 120 -10.78 -6.72 -7.42
N VAL A 121 -11.99 -6.87 -6.91
CA VAL A 121 -13.09 -7.59 -7.55
C VAL A 121 -14.34 -6.72 -7.51
N TYR A 122 -15.24 -6.93 -8.47
CA TYR A 122 -16.54 -6.28 -8.44
C TYR A 122 -17.31 -6.72 -7.19
N GLY A 123 -17.80 -5.77 -6.39
CA GLY A 123 -18.65 -6.05 -5.24
C GLY A 123 -20.12 -6.02 -5.62
N SER A 124 -20.72 -4.84 -5.55
CA SER A 124 -22.12 -4.58 -5.87
C SER A 124 -22.26 -3.23 -6.56
N GLY A 125 -23.33 -2.98 -7.30
CA GLY A 125 -23.51 -1.67 -7.95
C GLY A 125 -24.50 -1.70 -9.10
N LEU A 126 -24.85 -0.50 -9.57
CA LEU A 126 -25.75 -0.26 -10.70
C LEU A 126 -24.99 -0.30 -12.04
N SER A 127 -23.72 0.09 -12.04
CA SER A 127 -22.89 0.14 -13.25
C SER A 127 -22.28 -1.22 -13.58
N LYS A 128 -22.31 -1.63 -14.85
CA LYS A 128 -21.70 -2.91 -15.29
C LYS A 128 -20.18 -2.92 -15.18
N SER A 129 -19.56 -1.75 -15.25
CA SER A 129 -18.13 -1.53 -15.10
C SER A 129 -17.89 -0.46 -14.06
N LEU A 130 -16.88 -0.68 -13.23
CA LEU A 130 -16.41 0.23 -12.21
C LEU A 130 -14.93 0.51 -12.49
N ASN A 131 -14.56 1.78 -12.51
CA ASN A 131 -13.15 2.20 -12.57
C ASN A 131 -12.82 3.02 -11.34
N ALA A 132 -11.63 2.82 -10.78
CA ALA A 132 -11.13 3.62 -9.68
C ALA A 132 -9.64 3.88 -9.84
N THR A 133 -9.23 5.09 -9.53
CA THR A 133 -7.82 5.45 -9.34
C THR A 133 -7.61 5.94 -7.92
N GLY A 134 -6.38 5.81 -7.44
CA GLY A 134 -6.07 6.26 -6.10
C GLY A 134 -4.69 5.85 -5.64
N ARG A 135 -4.51 5.79 -4.33
CA ARG A 135 -3.23 5.46 -3.68
C ARG A 135 -3.33 4.19 -2.86
N TYR A 136 -2.27 3.40 -2.92
CA TYR A 136 -2.14 2.12 -2.23
C TYR A 136 -0.77 2.02 -1.54
N THR A 137 -0.81 1.61 -0.26
CA THR A 137 0.36 1.39 0.59
C THR A 137 0.22 -0.01 1.20
N PRO A 138 1.06 -0.99 0.84
CA PRO A 138 0.95 -2.38 1.29
C PRO A 138 1.37 -2.63 2.74
#